data_AF-A0A2D4VYC4-F1
#
_entry.id   AF-A0A2D4VYC4-F1
#
_cell.length_a   1.000
_cell.length_b   1.000
_cell.length_c   1.000
_cell.angle_alpha   90.00
_cell.angle_beta   90.00
_cell.angle_gamma   90.00
#
_symmetry.space_group_name_H-M   'P 1'
#
loop_
_entity.id
_entity.type
_entity.pdbx_description
1 polymer ?
#
loop_
_entity_poly.entity_id
_entity_poly.type
_entity_poly.pdbx_seq_one_letter_code
_entity_poly.pdbx_strand_id
1 'polypeptide(L)'
;MPAVPAYINVALLLGPVLAGLGISTFTAHMFIFYFAVASAITPPVALAAFAASSITKAEPMATGFSAVKSGIVIFIVPFIFAMYPEILLISDAVLDATAGAAAGAQYLPGYDGTLDVPALAWLIARLVLALYLISSALAQYDARPLNVIETMARLGLAVLVMFKLPVIYGAAIVAALVLIGWHYLGRRGRAAA
;
A
#
# COMPACT_ATOMS: atom_id res chain seq x y z
N MET A 1 -14.10 -14.87 9.02
CA MET A 1 -15.26 -13.96 9.17
C MET A 1 -15.51 -13.31 7.81
N PRO A 2 -16.75 -13.23 7.31
CA PRO A 2 -17.06 -12.47 6.09
C PRO A 2 -16.66 -10.99 6.23
N ALA A 3 -16.37 -10.32 5.12
CA ALA A 3 -15.82 -8.95 5.13
C ALA A 3 -16.72 -7.91 5.84
N VAL A 4 -18.04 -8.04 5.72
CA VAL A 4 -19.00 -7.11 6.32
C VAL A 4 -18.97 -7.14 7.86
N PRO A 5 -19.12 -8.30 8.54
CA PRO A 5 -18.92 -8.41 9.99
C PRO A 5 -17.55 -7.93 10.47
N ALA A 6 -16.48 -8.25 9.72
CA ALA A 6 -15.13 -7.82 10.07
C ALA A 6 -15.00 -6.28 10.02
N TYR A 7 -15.52 -5.66 8.97
CA TYR A 7 -15.54 -4.20 8.83
C TYR A 7 -16.32 -3.54 9.98
N ILE A 8 -17.54 -3.97 10.28
CA ILE A 8 -18.37 -3.35 11.33
C ILE A 8 -17.67 -3.44 12.69
N ASN A 9 -17.15 -4.62 13.06
CA ASN A 9 -16.47 -4.80 14.33
C ASN A 9 -15.23 -3.90 14.46
N VAL A 10 -14.41 -3.83 13.41
CA VAL A 10 -13.19 -3.02 13.43
C VAL A 10 -13.52 -1.53 13.35
N ALA A 11 -14.53 -1.12 12.57
CA ALA A 11 -14.95 0.29 12.46
C ALA A 11 -15.47 0.84 13.79
N LEU A 12 -16.24 0.05 14.55
CA LEU A 12 -16.74 0.45 15.86
C LEU A 12 -15.63 0.63 16.91
N LEU A 13 -14.55 -0.15 16.78
CA LEU A 13 -13.43 -0.13 17.74
C LEU A 13 -12.32 0.86 17.34
N LEU A 14 -11.88 0.83 16.08
CA LEU A 14 -10.75 1.60 15.57
C LEU A 14 -11.15 2.91 14.88
N GLY A 15 -12.38 3.04 14.38
CA GLY A 15 -12.83 4.26 13.71
C GLY A 15 -12.60 5.53 14.54
N PRO A 16 -13.06 5.58 15.80
CA PRO A 16 -12.83 6.74 16.68
C PRO A 16 -11.35 6.98 16.99
N VAL A 17 -10.55 5.92 17.10
CA VAL A 17 -9.12 6.01 17.40
C VAL A 17 -8.36 6.64 16.22
N LEU A 18 -8.63 6.17 15.00
CA LEU A 18 -8.02 6.72 13.79
C LEU A 18 -8.43 8.18 13.56
N ALA A 19 -9.70 8.51 13.79
CA ALA A 19 -10.18 9.89 13.76
C ALA A 19 -9.44 10.79 14.78
N GLY A 20 -9.26 10.29 16.01
CA GLY A 20 -8.50 10.98 17.06
C GLY A 20 -7.01 11.17 16.76
N LEU A 21 -6.44 10.40 15.83
CA LEU A 21 -5.07 10.58 15.33
C LEU A 21 -4.96 11.61 14.20
N GLY A 22 -6.04 12.34 13.89
CA GLY A 22 -6.06 13.34 12.84
C GLY A 22 -6.20 12.75 11.43
N ILE A 23 -6.73 11.53 11.31
CA ILE A 23 -7.14 10.97 10.01
C ILE A 23 -8.61 11.35 9.79
N SER A 24 -8.99 11.73 8.57
CA SER A 24 -10.40 11.99 8.28
C SER A 24 -11.27 10.76 8.52
N THR A 25 -12.52 10.98 8.91
CA THR A 25 -13.48 9.90 9.14
C THR A 25 -13.65 9.02 7.91
N PHE A 26 -13.74 9.63 6.72
CA PHE A 26 -13.87 8.90 5.47
C PHE A 26 -12.63 8.03 5.19
N THR A 27 -11.43 8.59 5.34
CA THR A 27 -10.17 7.86 5.13
C THR A 27 -10.01 6.72 6.15
N ALA A 28 -10.42 6.92 7.40
CA ALA A 28 -10.43 5.86 8.41
C ALA A 28 -11.37 4.70 8.02
N HIS A 29 -12.57 4.99 7.53
CA HIS A 29 -13.48 3.96 7.03
C HIS A 29 -12.93 3.22 5.81
N MET A 30 -12.33 3.92 4.86
CA MET A 30 -11.67 3.30 3.70
C MET A 30 -10.49 2.43 4.10
N PHE A 31 -9.69 2.87 5.07
CA PHE A 31 -8.60 2.09 5.64
C PHE A 31 -9.10 0.76 6.20
N ILE A 32 -10.13 0.80 7.05
CA ILE A 32 -10.69 -0.39 7.70
C ILE A 32 -11.40 -1.29 6.67
N PHE A 33 -12.16 -0.72 5.76
CA PHE A 33 -12.84 -1.45 4.68
C PHE A 33 -11.85 -2.22 3.82
N TYR A 34 -10.74 -1.59 3.43
CA TYR A 34 -9.73 -2.22 2.60
C TYR A 34 -9.05 -3.40 3.30
N PHE A 35 -8.75 -3.28 4.61
CA PHE A 35 -8.25 -4.41 5.41
C PHE A 35 -9.28 -5.52 5.58
N ALA A 36 -10.57 -5.18 5.73
CA ALA A 36 -11.63 -6.17 5.80
C ALA A 36 -11.74 -6.98 4.50
N VAL A 37 -11.58 -6.33 3.33
CA VAL A 37 -11.51 -7.01 2.03
C VAL A 37 -10.23 -7.85 1.91
N ALA A 38 -9.07 -7.28 2.28
CA ALA A 38 -7.78 -8.00 2.24
C ALA A 38 -7.76 -9.24 3.15
N SER A 39 -8.53 -9.25 4.24
CA SER A 39 -8.66 -10.43 5.11
C SER A 39 -9.19 -11.66 4.36
N ALA A 40 -9.95 -11.46 3.28
CA ALA A 40 -10.51 -12.55 2.48
C ALA A 40 -9.48 -13.36 1.69
N ILE A 41 -8.22 -12.90 1.60
CA ILE A 41 -7.13 -13.68 1.01
C ILE A 41 -6.22 -14.33 2.06
N THR A 42 -6.44 -14.07 3.36
CA THR A 42 -5.58 -14.56 4.45
C THR A 42 -6.03 -15.92 4.99
N PRO A 43 -5.13 -16.91 5.14
CA PRO A 43 -5.45 -18.14 5.87
C PRO A 43 -5.79 -17.83 7.34
N PRO A 44 -6.80 -18.48 7.94
CA PRO A 44 -7.59 -19.62 7.43
C PRO A 44 -8.89 -19.23 6.70
N VAL A 45 -9.13 -17.95 6.42
CA VAL A 45 -10.41 -17.47 5.86
C VAL A 45 -10.47 -17.56 4.33
N ALA A 46 -9.32 -17.64 3.65
CA ALA A 46 -9.11 -17.51 2.20
C ALA A 46 -9.98 -18.39 1.27
N LEU A 47 -11.29 -18.14 1.22
CA LEU A 47 -12.31 -19.02 0.63
C LEU A 47 -12.06 -19.29 -0.86
N ALA A 48 -11.69 -18.25 -1.62
CA ALA A 48 -11.40 -18.40 -3.05
C ALA A 48 -10.15 -19.27 -3.28
N ALA A 49 -9.11 -19.12 -2.46
CA ALA A 49 -7.89 -19.92 -2.54
C ALA A 49 -8.16 -21.38 -2.15
N PHE A 50 -9.00 -21.62 -1.14
CA PHE A 50 -9.38 -22.96 -0.70
C PHE A 50 -10.30 -23.65 -1.72
N ALA A 51 -11.17 -22.89 -2.40
CA ALA A 51 -11.94 -23.42 -3.52
C ALA A 51 -11.01 -23.81 -4.69
N ALA A 52 -10.03 -22.97 -5.02
CA ALA A 52 -9.05 -23.25 -6.08
C ALA A 52 -8.14 -24.46 -5.76
N SER A 53 -7.84 -24.70 -4.48
CA SER A 53 -7.04 -25.86 -4.06
C SER A 53 -7.77 -27.18 -4.34
N SER A 54 -9.11 -27.20 -4.32
CA SER A 54 -9.91 -28.39 -4.66
C SER A 54 -9.80 -28.79 -6.15
N ILE A 55 -9.59 -27.81 -7.03
CA ILE A 55 -9.41 -28.03 -8.48
C ILE A 55 -7.99 -28.51 -8.77
N THR A 56 -6.99 -27.89 -8.13
CA THR A 56 -5.56 -28.19 -8.34
C THR A 56 -5.05 -29.37 -7.53
N LYS A 57 -5.89 -29.93 -6.63
CA LYS A 57 -5.55 -30.99 -5.66
C LYS A 57 -4.38 -30.60 -4.74
N ALA A 58 -4.18 -29.29 -4.54
CA ALA A 58 -3.19 -28.77 -3.61
C ALA A 58 -3.76 -28.67 -2.19
N GLU A 59 -2.87 -28.56 -1.20
CA GLU A 59 -3.28 -28.35 0.19
C GLU A 59 -3.88 -26.93 0.34
N PRO A 60 -5.07 -26.77 0.94
CA PRO A 60 -5.76 -25.48 1.06
C PRO A 60 -4.93 -24.40 1.74
N MET A 61 -4.29 -24.69 2.88
CA MET A 61 -3.50 -23.70 3.63
C MET A 61 -2.31 -23.22 2.82
N ALA A 62 -1.56 -24.11 2.16
CA ALA A 62 -0.45 -23.79 1.28
C ALA A 62 -0.89 -22.92 0.10
N THR A 63 -2.07 -23.18 -0.46
CA THR A 63 -2.66 -22.37 -1.54
C THR A 63 -3.01 -20.97 -1.03
N GLY A 64 -3.57 -20.87 0.19
CA GLY A 64 -3.85 -19.60 0.84
C GLY A 64 -2.59 -18.79 1.16
N PHE A 65 -1.52 -19.41 1.67
CA PHE A 65 -0.23 -18.73 1.88
C PHE A 65 0.37 -18.23 0.56
N SER A 66 0.23 -19.02 -0.51
CA SER A 66 0.68 -18.62 -1.85
C SER A 66 -0.12 -17.43 -2.38
N ALA A 67 -1.44 -17.38 -2.10
CA ALA A 67 -2.30 -16.25 -2.43
C ALA A 67 -1.88 -14.98 -1.67
N VAL A 68 -1.60 -15.07 -0.36
CA VAL A 68 -1.10 -13.94 0.43
C VAL A 68 0.24 -13.46 -0.09
N LYS A 69 1.18 -14.37 -0.36
CA LYS A 69 2.51 -14.00 -0.90
C LYS A 69 2.38 -13.24 -2.22
N SER A 70 1.46 -13.65 -3.08
CA SER A 70 1.21 -13.00 -4.38
C SER A 70 0.45 -11.68 -4.25
N GLY A 71 -0.50 -11.61 -3.31
CA GLY A 71 -1.38 -10.45 -3.08
C GLY A 71 -0.85 -9.43 -2.07
N ILE A 72 0.34 -9.63 -1.50
CA ILE A 72 0.86 -8.89 -0.36
C ILE A 72 0.87 -7.35 -0.52
N VAL A 73 0.94 -6.87 -1.76
CA VAL A 73 0.84 -5.45 -2.12
C VAL A 73 -0.46 -4.81 -1.61
N ILE A 74 -1.55 -5.59 -1.53
CA ILE A 74 -2.86 -5.14 -1.03
C ILE A 74 -2.76 -4.61 0.42
N PHE A 75 -1.85 -5.11 1.24
CA PHE A 75 -1.75 -4.67 2.64
C PHE A 75 -1.10 -3.29 2.83
N ILE A 76 -0.48 -2.75 1.78
CA ILE A 76 0.26 -1.48 1.85
C ILE A 76 -0.61 -0.30 1.42
N VAL A 77 -1.55 -0.56 0.51
CA VAL A 77 -2.47 0.44 -0.05
C VAL A 77 -3.25 1.24 1.02
N PRO A 78 -3.78 0.62 2.11
CA PRO A 78 -4.47 1.38 3.17
C PRO A 78 -3.59 2.44 3.82
N PHE A 79 -2.31 2.13 4.07
CA PHE A 79 -1.37 3.08 4.67
C PHE A 79 -1.08 4.26 3.75
N ILE A 80 -1.07 4.01 2.44
CA ILE A 80 -0.91 5.08 1.44
C ILE A 80 -2.08 6.06 1.52
N PHE A 81 -3.33 5.57 1.59
CA PHE A 81 -4.50 6.45 1.74
C PHE A 81 -4.51 7.20 3.08
N ALA A 82 -4.03 6.58 4.15
CA ALA A 82 -3.89 7.25 5.45
C ALA A 82 -2.85 8.39 5.42
N MET A 83 -1.75 8.21 4.68
CA MET A 83 -0.70 9.23 4.55
C MET A 83 -1.03 10.32 3.52
N TYR A 84 -1.72 9.91 2.44
CA TYR A 84 -2.07 10.71 1.27
C TYR A 84 -3.55 10.53 0.90
N PRO A 85 -4.47 11.10 1.71
CA PRO A 85 -5.91 11.00 1.48
C PRO A 85 -6.39 11.55 0.13
N GLU A 86 -5.63 12.43 -0.51
CA GLU A 86 -5.93 13.00 -1.83
C GLU A 86 -6.02 11.95 -2.95
N ILE A 87 -5.39 10.78 -2.78
CA ILE A 87 -5.48 9.66 -3.74
C ILE A 87 -6.91 9.11 -3.83
N LEU A 88 -7.73 9.30 -2.79
CA LEU A 88 -9.13 8.87 -2.77
C LEU A 88 -10.03 9.73 -3.66
N LEU A 89 -9.56 10.91 -4.12
CA LEU A 89 -10.30 11.83 -5.00
C LEU A 89 -11.66 12.27 -4.47
N ILE A 90 -11.84 12.25 -3.14
CA ILE A 90 -13.08 12.59 -2.44
C ILE A 90 -12.77 13.71 -1.45
N SER A 91 -13.55 14.78 -1.47
CA SER A 91 -13.39 15.93 -0.57
C SER A 91 -13.43 15.53 0.90
N ASP A 92 -14.29 14.58 1.25
CA ASP A 92 -14.46 14.11 2.62
C ASP A 92 -13.24 13.36 3.15
N ALA A 93 -12.38 12.86 2.25
CA ALA A 93 -11.13 12.19 2.63
C ALA A 93 -10.11 13.15 3.25
N VAL A 94 -10.22 14.46 3.00
CA VAL A 94 -9.28 15.48 3.49
C VAL A 94 -9.86 16.36 4.60
N LEU A 95 -11.06 16.05 5.10
CA LEU A 95 -11.69 16.79 6.19
C LEU A 95 -11.11 16.38 7.55
N ASP A 96 -10.88 17.35 8.42
CA ASP A 96 -10.46 17.12 9.80
C ASP A 96 -11.62 16.50 10.60
N ALA A 97 -11.42 15.27 11.07
CA ALA A 97 -12.41 14.55 11.87
C ALA A 97 -12.56 15.11 13.30
N THR A 98 -11.60 15.91 13.76
CA THR A 98 -11.57 16.50 15.10
C THR A 98 -12.21 17.89 15.16
N ALA A 99 -12.47 18.50 14.01
CA ALA A 99 -13.18 19.76 13.91
C ALA A 99 -14.62 19.58 14.41
N GLY A 100 -14.98 20.30 15.48
CA GLY A 100 -16.33 20.26 16.00
C GLY A 100 -17.35 20.76 14.97
N ALA A 101 -18.56 20.19 14.96
CA ALA A 101 -19.60 20.53 13.98
C ALA A 101 -19.95 22.03 13.90
N ALA A 102 -19.65 22.81 14.94
CA ALA A 102 -19.84 24.26 14.99
C ALA A 102 -18.73 25.07 14.27
N ALA A 103 -17.57 24.47 13.98
CA ALA A 103 -16.42 25.13 13.37
C ALA A 103 -16.45 25.14 11.83
N GLY A 104 -17.48 24.54 11.21
CA GLY A 104 -17.56 24.34 9.76
C GLY A 104 -16.62 23.23 9.28
N ALA A 105 -16.65 22.95 7.96
CA ALA A 105 -15.75 21.96 7.36
C ALA A 105 -14.31 22.51 7.37
N GLN A 106 -13.44 21.91 8.18
CA GLN A 106 -12.02 22.21 8.22
C GLN A 106 -11.24 21.12 7.48
N TYR A 107 -10.22 21.52 6.75
CA TYR A 107 -9.36 20.60 6.02
C TYR A 107 -8.12 20.24 6.85
N LEU A 108 -7.59 19.05 6.61
CA LEU A 108 -6.32 18.62 7.18
C LEU A 108 -5.18 19.57 6.76
N PRO A 109 -4.13 19.72 7.58
CA PRO A 109 -3.00 20.58 7.26
C PRO A 109 -2.38 20.23 5.90
N GLY A 110 -2.28 21.23 5.02
CA GLY A 110 -1.76 21.06 3.66
C GLY A 110 -2.82 20.77 2.59
N TYR A 111 -4.10 20.72 2.96
CA TYR A 111 -5.22 20.57 2.04
C TYR A 111 -6.14 21.79 2.12
N ASP A 112 -6.63 22.24 0.99
CA ASP A 112 -7.55 23.38 0.84
C ASP A 112 -8.86 22.98 0.13
N GLY A 113 -9.06 21.67 -0.07
CA GLY A 113 -10.20 21.13 -0.82
C GLY A 113 -10.05 21.21 -2.34
N THR A 114 -8.98 21.84 -2.85
CA THR A 114 -8.68 21.84 -4.28
C THR A 114 -7.83 20.62 -4.65
N LEU A 115 -8.05 20.11 -5.86
CA LEU A 115 -7.30 18.97 -6.36
C LEU A 115 -6.14 19.46 -7.23
N ASP A 116 -4.93 19.47 -6.65
CA ASP A 116 -3.70 19.75 -7.40
C ASP A 116 -3.36 18.52 -8.27
N VAL A 117 -3.80 18.56 -9.53
CA VAL A 117 -3.59 17.48 -10.51
C VAL A 117 -2.09 17.19 -10.72
N PRO A 118 -1.20 18.19 -10.91
CA PRO A 118 0.24 17.95 -10.94
C PRO A 118 0.81 17.22 -9.72
N ALA A 119 0.46 17.67 -8.51
CA ALA A 119 0.96 17.04 -7.28
C ALA A 119 0.44 15.60 -7.14
N LEU A 120 -0.83 15.37 -7.48
CA LEU A 120 -1.43 14.03 -7.52
C LEU A 120 -0.75 13.13 -8.56
N ALA A 121 -0.48 13.62 -9.77
CA ALA A 121 0.20 12.86 -10.80
C ALA A 121 1.61 12.45 -10.35
N TRP A 122 2.33 13.37 -9.70
CA TRP A 122 3.64 13.09 -9.12
C TRP A 122 3.58 12.04 -8.01
N LEU A 123 2.57 12.13 -7.13
CA LEU A 123 2.32 11.15 -6.09
C LEU A 123 1.97 9.77 -6.68
N ILE A 124 1.17 9.70 -7.73
CA ILE A 124 0.86 8.45 -8.45
C ILE A 124 2.14 7.84 -9.04
N ALA A 125 3.02 8.65 -9.64
CA ALA A 125 4.30 8.14 -10.17
C ALA A 125 5.18 7.55 -9.06
N ARG A 126 5.24 8.21 -7.89
CA ARG A 126 5.95 7.70 -6.69
C ARG A 126 5.34 6.40 -6.18
N LEU A 127 4.01 6.34 -6.14
CA LEU A 127 3.27 5.15 -5.74
C LEU A 127 3.60 3.98 -6.67
N VAL A 128 3.53 4.18 -7.99
CA VAL A 128 3.87 3.14 -8.98
C VAL A 128 5.29 2.62 -8.76
N LEU A 129 6.26 3.52 -8.53
CA LEU A 129 7.64 3.13 -8.23
C LEU A 129 7.73 2.33 -6.91
N ALA A 130 7.06 2.76 -5.85
CA ALA A 130 7.05 2.06 -4.57
C ALA A 130 6.41 0.67 -4.69
N LEU A 131 5.27 0.56 -5.38
CA LEU A 131 4.60 -0.73 -5.64
C LEU A 131 5.48 -1.68 -6.46
N TYR A 132 6.21 -1.16 -7.46
CA TYR A 132 7.17 -1.94 -8.22
C TYR A 132 8.33 -2.46 -7.35
N LEU A 133 8.92 -1.60 -6.51
CA LEU A 133 9.99 -1.99 -5.59
C LEU A 133 9.53 -3.07 -4.60
N ILE A 134 8.33 -2.93 -4.05
CA ILE A 134 7.74 -3.89 -3.10
C ILE A 134 7.43 -5.21 -3.79
N SER A 135 6.75 -5.16 -4.94
CA SER A 135 6.36 -6.36 -5.68
C SER A 135 7.59 -7.18 -6.09
N SER A 136 8.61 -6.52 -6.65
CA SER A 136 9.85 -7.18 -7.02
C SER A 136 10.64 -7.71 -5.81
N ALA A 137 10.68 -6.96 -4.70
CA ALA A 137 11.32 -7.42 -3.47
C ALA A 137 10.67 -8.69 -2.91
N LEU A 138 9.33 -8.75 -2.91
CA LEU A 138 8.56 -9.87 -2.36
C LEU A 138 8.50 -11.08 -3.31
N ALA A 139 8.56 -10.84 -4.62
CA ALA A 139 8.80 -11.87 -5.61
C ALA A 139 10.23 -12.45 -5.55
N GLN A 140 11.17 -11.73 -4.91
CA GLN A 140 12.61 -12.02 -4.90
C GLN A 140 13.21 -12.16 -6.31
N TYR A 141 12.53 -11.60 -7.30
CA TYR A 141 12.88 -11.70 -8.69
C TYR A 141 12.42 -10.47 -9.45
N ASP A 142 13.26 -10.01 -10.39
CA ASP A 142 12.96 -8.92 -11.30
C ASP A 142 13.60 -9.24 -12.66
N ALA A 143 14.71 -8.59 -13.03
CA ALA A 143 15.47 -8.97 -14.24
C ALA A 143 16.38 -10.19 -13.99
N ARG A 144 16.80 -10.39 -12.74
CA ARG A 144 17.58 -11.51 -12.22
C ARG A 144 17.10 -11.81 -10.78
N PRO A 145 17.42 -12.97 -10.20
CA PRO A 145 17.10 -13.22 -8.79
C PRO A 145 17.75 -12.15 -7.90
N LEU A 146 16.98 -11.64 -6.93
CA LEU A 146 17.41 -10.59 -6.01
C LEU A 146 18.14 -11.19 -4.82
N ASN A 147 19.26 -10.58 -4.43
CA ASN A 147 19.92 -10.91 -3.17
C ASN A 147 19.14 -10.32 -1.99
N VAL A 148 19.28 -10.91 -0.79
CA VAL A 148 18.62 -10.41 0.45
C VAL A 148 18.91 -8.92 0.68
N ILE A 149 20.13 -8.46 0.40
CA ILE A 149 20.50 -7.04 0.51
C ILE A 149 19.74 -6.18 -0.50
N GLU A 150 19.61 -6.62 -1.75
CA GLU A 150 18.83 -5.89 -2.76
C GLU A 150 17.34 -5.87 -2.40
N THR A 151 16.80 -6.97 -1.88
CA THR A 151 15.42 -7.06 -1.37
C THR A 151 15.20 -6.06 -0.23
N MET A 152 16.05 -6.06 0.79
CA MET A 152 15.94 -5.13 1.93
C MET A 152 16.11 -3.68 1.49
N ALA A 153 17.04 -3.40 0.57
CA ALA A 153 17.22 -2.07 0.01
C ALA A 153 15.98 -1.60 -0.76
N ARG A 154 15.36 -2.47 -1.57
CA ARG A 154 14.11 -2.15 -2.30
C ARG A 154 12.95 -1.87 -1.34
N LEU A 155 12.79 -2.67 -0.28
CA LEU A 155 11.77 -2.43 0.74
C LEU A 155 11.99 -1.10 1.47
N GLY A 156 13.23 -0.81 1.88
CA GLY A 156 13.57 0.47 2.52
C GLY A 156 13.34 1.67 1.60
N LEU A 157 13.78 1.56 0.34
CA LEU A 157 13.57 2.61 -0.66
C LEU A 157 12.08 2.82 -0.98
N ALA A 158 11.27 1.77 -1.02
CA ALA A 158 9.83 1.91 -1.23
C ALA A 158 9.16 2.76 -0.13
N VAL A 159 9.58 2.56 1.13
CA VAL A 159 9.13 3.39 2.26
C VAL A 159 9.62 4.82 2.11
N LEU A 160 10.91 5.02 1.82
CA LEU A 160 11.52 6.35 1.70
C LEU A 160 10.95 7.16 0.50
N VAL A 161 10.62 6.49 -0.60
CA VAL A 161 9.95 7.12 -1.76
C VAL A 161 8.58 7.69 -1.37
N MET A 162 7.92 7.13 -0.36
CA MET A 162 6.62 7.58 0.14
C MET A 162 6.70 8.58 1.31
N PHE A 163 7.89 9.03 1.73
CA PHE A 163 8.01 10.07 2.76
C PHE A 163 7.51 11.45 2.28
N LYS A 164 6.99 12.29 3.17
CA LYS A 164 6.47 13.63 2.80
C LYS A 164 7.58 14.65 2.47
N LEU A 165 8.80 14.47 2.99
CA LEU A 165 9.89 15.42 2.83
C LEU A 165 10.55 15.35 1.44
N PRO A 166 10.60 16.46 0.67
CA PRO A 166 11.18 16.51 -0.69
C PRO A 166 12.59 15.99 -0.83
N VAL A 167 13.44 16.32 0.13
CA VAL A 167 14.84 15.87 0.13
C VAL A 167 14.93 14.34 0.27
N ILE A 168 14.05 13.76 1.10
CA ILE A 168 14.05 12.31 1.38
C ILE A 168 13.50 11.55 0.19
N TYR A 169 12.30 11.89 -0.28
CA TYR A 169 11.72 11.14 -1.40
C TYR A 169 12.52 11.37 -2.69
N GLY A 170 13.07 12.57 -2.92
CA GLY A 170 13.89 12.86 -4.09
C GLY A 170 15.17 12.02 -4.13
N ALA A 171 15.90 11.98 -3.02
CA ALA A 171 17.08 11.13 -2.90
C ALA A 171 16.73 9.63 -3.04
N ALA A 172 15.62 9.20 -2.46
CA ALA A 172 15.16 7.82 -2.54
C ALA A 172 14.77 7.40 -3.96
N ILE A 173 14.12 8.26 -4.74
CA ILE A 173 13.80 8.00 -6.15
C ILE A 173 15.09 7.83 -6.96
N VAL A 174 16.07 8.73 -6.79
CA VAL A 174 17.35 8.62 -7.49
C VAL A 174 18.07 7.33 -7.11
N ALA A 175 18.14 7.01 -5.82
CA ALA A 175 18.74 5.76 -5.34
C ALA A 175 18.01 4.52 -5.87
N ALA A 176 16.68 4.54 -5.95
CA ALA A 176 15.88 3.47 -6.52
C ALA A 176 16.17 3.28 -8.01
N LEU A 177 16.20 4.36 -8.80
CA LEU A 177 16.52 4.30 -10.22
C LEU A 177 17.95 3.79 -10.47
N VAL A 178 18.93 4.22 -9.66
CA VAL A 178 20.30 3.71 -9.71
C VAL A 178 20.35 2.22 -9.38
N LEU A 179 19.67 1.79 -8.32
CA LEU A 179 19.62 0.38 -7.92
C LEU A 179 18.97 -0.49 -9.00
N ILE A 180 17.86 -0.04 -9.58
CA ILE A 180 17.18 -0.74 -10.68
C ILE A 180 18.11 -0.79 -11.91
N GLY A 181 18.71 0.33 -12.30
CA GLY A 181 19.65 0.41 -13.41
C GLY A 181 20.83 -0.53 -13.24
N TRP A 182 21.46 -0.54 -12.05
CA TRP A 182 22.55 -1.46 -11.71
C TRP A 182 22.13 -2.93 -11.81
N HIS A 183 20.94 -3.25 -11.31
CA HIS A 183 20.39 -4.61 -11.36
C HIS A 183 20.15 -5.08 -12.81
N TYR A 184 19.65 -4.19 -13.68
CA TYR A 184 19.44 -4.48 -15.10
C TYR A 184 20.75 -4.55 -15.90
N LEU A 185 21.74 -3.71 -15.60
CA LEU A 185 23.08 -3.79 -16.22
C LEU A 185 23.77 -5.12 -15.92
N GLY A 186 23.60 -5.64 -14.70
CA GLY A 186 24.10 -6.96 -14.31
C GLY A 186 23.48 -8.15 -15.06
N ARG A 187 22.38 -7.96 -15.80
CA ARG A 187 21.78 -8.99 -16.66
C ARG A 187 22.61 -9.25 -17.92
N ARG A 188 23.27 -8.22 -18.47
CA ARG A 188 24.06 -8.34 -19.71
C ARG A 188 25.34 -9.16 -19.54
N GLY A 189 25.94 -9.15 -18.34
CA GLY A 189 27.20 -9.87 -18.06
C GLY A 189 27.07 -11.39 -17.98
N ARG A 190 25.86 -11.95 -17.75
CA ARG A 190 25.61 -13.40 -17.70
C ARG A 190 25.07 -13.99 -19.00
N ALA A 191 24.64 -13.16 -19.96
CA ALA A 191 24.21 -13.64 -21.28
C ALA A 191 25.39 -13.79 -22.26
N ALA A 192 26.58 -13.34 -21.87
CA ALA A 192 27.82 -13.38 -22.67
C ALA A 192 28.88 -14.36 -22.13
N ALA A 193 28.53 -15.19 -21.13
CA ALA A 193 29.36 -16.26 -20.57
C ALA A 193 28.57 -17.57 -20.62
#